data_AF-A0A645BHZ4-F1
#
_entry.id   AF-A0A645BHZ4-F1
#
_cell.length_a   1.000
_cell.length_b   1.000
_cell.length_c   1.000
_cell.angle_alpha   90.00
_cell.angle_beta   90.00
_cell.angle_gamma   90.00
#
_symmetry.space_group_name_H-M   'P 1'
#
loop_
_entity.id
_entity.type
_entity.pdbx_description
1 polymer ?
#
loop_
_entity_poly.entity_id
_entity_poly.type
_entity_poly.pdbx_seq_one_letter_code
_entity_poly.pdbx_strand_id
1 'polypeptide(L)'
;MYSNAPLDKHFKMKDSTRSEGNVAVDLGEEEFTVGRPHPMIDNDLRMRRILQEAADPSVAVIMLDVVIGYGAHPDPAAELTEAIRKAAAAAKAEGREILFVASVTGTEQDPQGLTRTTETLQAAGVHVMKSNAMASRLAGYIIS
;
A
#
# COMPACT_ATOMS: atom_id res chain seq x y z
N MET A 1 9.91 13.82 2.24
CA MET A 1 8.93 12.77 2.58
C MET A 1 9.28 12.27 3.96
N TYR A 2 8.32 12.14 4.87
CA TYR A 2 8.56 11.59 6.21
C TYR A 2 8.38 10.08 6.22
N SER A 3 8.93 9.40 7.22
CA SER A 3 8.72 7.96 7.43
C SER A 3 8.79 7.59 8.91
N ASN A 4 8.16 6.50 9.30
CA ASN A 4 8.38 5.89 10.59
C ASN A 4 9.69 5.09 10.66
N ALA A 5 10.26 4.68 9.52
CA ALA A 5 11.57 4.03 9.45
C ALA A 5 12.51 4.79 8.50
N PRO A 6 12.82 6.08 8.75
CA PRO A 6 13.60 6.87 7.81
C PRO A 6 15.09 6.52 7.88
N LEU A 7 15.77 6.62 6.73
CA LEU A 7 17.24 6.53 6.68
C LEU A 7 17.93 7.69 7.40
N ASP A 8 17.36 8.90 7.30
CA ASP A 8 17.79 10.09 8.04
C ASP A 8 16.73 10.44 9.10
N LYS A 9 17.15 10.47 10.37
CA LYS A 9 16.27 10.72 11.53
C LYS A 9 15.57 12.07 11.49
N HIS A 10 16.06 13.05 10.73
CA HIS A 10 15.36 14.32 10.54
C HIS A 10 13.97 14.12 9.92
N PHE A 11 13.77 13.07 9.12
CA PHE A 11 12.49 12.75 8.46
C PHE A 11 11.60 11.79 9.26
N LYS A 12 11.87 11.59 10.55
CA LYS A 12 11.04 10.72 11.41
C LYS A 12 9.65 11.34 11.60
N MET A 13 8.62 10.51 11.40
CA MET A 13 7.23 10.88 11.71
C MET A 13 7.06 11.12 13.21
N LYS A 14 6.25 12.12 13.57
CA LYS A 14 5.90 12.39 14.98
C LYS A 14 5.01 11.29 15.57
N ASP A 15 4.10 10.78 14.75
CA ASP A 15 3.17 9.70 15.07
C ASP A 15 3.05 8.78 13.85
N SER A 16 3.50 7.53 13.96
CA SER A 16 3.48 6.58 12.86
C SER A 16 2.06 6.21 12.40
N THR A 17 1.07 6.40 13.27
CA THR A 17 -0.34 6.07 12.98
C THR A 17 -1.05 7.14 12.17
N ARG A 18 -0.45 8.33 12.02
CA ARG A 18 -1.06 9.48 11.35
C ARG A 18 -0.13 10.05 10.29
N SER A 19 -0.61 10.08 9.05
CA SER A 19 0.08 10.71 7.92
C SER A 19 -0.03 12.24 8.00
N GLU A 20 1.08 12.94 7.76
CA GLU A 20 1.11 14.40 7.60
C GLU A 20 1.93 14.75 6.34
N GLY A 21 1.25 15.25 5.30
CA GLY A 21 1.84 15.44 3.98
C GLY A 21 2.24 14.12 3.32
N ASN A 22 3.33 14.12 2.56
CA ASN A 22 3.83 12.92 1.88
C ASN A 22 4.65 12.05 2.84
N VAL A 23 4.15 10.84 3.11
CA VAL A 23 4.79 9.88 4.02
C VAL A 23 4.98 8.50 3.38
N ALA A 24 5.97 7.76 3.87
CA ALA A 24 6.14 6.33 3.62
C ALA A 24 6.11 5.60 4.96
N VAL A 25 5.15 4.69 5.15
CA VAL A 25 4.99 3.97 6.41
C VAL A 25 5.33 2.51 6.23
N ASP A 26 6.33 2.05 6.98
CA ASP A 26 6.64 0.64 7.14
C ASP A 26 5.73 0.05 8.22
N LEU A 27 4.72 -0.71 7.80
CA LEU A 27 3.79 -1.37 8.71
C LEU A 27 4.41 -2.62 9.39
N GLY A 28 5.59 -3.06 8.95
CA GLY A 28 6.32 -4.20 9.53
C GLY A 28 7.09 -3.86 10.80
N GLU A 29 7.27 -2.57 11.10
CA GLU A 29 7.94 -2.10 12.31
C GLU A 29 7.25 -2.57 13.60
N GLU A 30 8.03 -2.67 14.67
CA GLU A 30 7.60 -3.24 15.96
C GLU A 30 6.31 -2.60 16.48
N GLU A 31 6.21 -1.27 16.37
CA GLU A 31 5.06 -0.46 16.79
C GLU A 31 3.72 -0.89 16.14
N PHE A 32 3.75 -1.60 15.02
CA PHE A 32 2.59 -2.12 14.31
C PHE A 32 2.35 -3.62 14.48
N THR A 33 3.36 -4.36 14.95
CA THR A 33 3.36 -5.82 14.99
C THR A 33 3.25 -6.41 16.40
N VAL A 34 3.25 -5.59 17.45
CA VAL A 34 3.01 -6.08 18.84
C VAL A 34 1.65 -6.79 18.93
N GLY A 35 1.69 -8.08 19.25
CA GLY A 35 0.49 -8.92 19.44
C GLY A 35 -0.28 -9.22 18.16
N ARG A 36 0.33 -9.02 16.98
CA ARG A 36 -0.29 -9.27 15.66
C ARG A 36 0.68 -9.95 14.70
N PRO A 37 0.20 -10.72 13.71
CA PRO A 37 1.06 -11.20 12.63
C PRO A 37 1.67 -10.03 11.85
N HIS A 38 2.86 -10.24 11.27
CA HIS A 38 3.49 -9.26 10.40
C HIS A 38 2.60 -8.98 9.17
N PRO A 39 2.52 -7.73 8.65
CA PRO A 39 1.63 -7.38 7.53
C PRO A 39 1.89 -8.09 6.20
N MET A 40 3.02 -8.78 6.08
CA MET A 40 3.28 -9.67 4.94
C MET A 40 2.52 -10.99 5.04
N ILE A 41 2.20 -11.44 6.26
CA ILE A 41 1.51 -12.71 6.55
C ILE A 41 0.00 -12.49 6.60
N ASP A 42 -0.45 -11.35 7.15
CA ASP A 42 -1.86 -11.01 7.37
C ASP A 42 -2.12 -9.56 6.90
N ASN A 43 -3.10 -9.33 6.02
CA ASN A 43 -3.33 -7.99 5.46
C ASN A 43 -4.29 -7.12 6.28
N ASP A 44 -4.80 -7.56 7.42
CA ASP A 44 -5.84 -6.82 8.17
C ASP A 44 -5.37 -5.38 8.49
N LEU A 45 -4.12 -5.22 8.96
CA LEU A 45 -3.57 -3.91 9.22
C LEU A 45 -3.44 -3.06 7.95
N ARG A 46 -3.03 -3.68 6.83
CA ARG A 46 -2.87 -2.98 5.54
C ARG A 46 -4.21 -2.50 5.00
N MET A 47 -5.24 -3.34 5.07
CA MET A 47 -6.61 -3.01 4.67
C MET A 47 -7.18 -1.87 5.51
N ARG A 48 -7.00 -1.93 6.84
CA ARG A 48 -7.41 -0.84 7.74
C ARG A 48 -6.67 0.45 7.43
N ARG A 49 -5.38 0.38 7.15
CA ARG A 49 -4.57 1.56 6.78
C ARG A 49 -5.03 2.16 5.44
N ILE A 50 -5.31 1.34 4.42
CA ILE A 50 -5.85 1.82 3.13
C ILE A 50 -7.14 2.62 3.34
N LEU A 51 -8.07 2.09 4.13
CA LEU A 51 -9.34 2.76 4.41
C LEU A 51 -9.16 4.05 5.22
N GLN A 52 -8.23 4.05 6.19
CA GLN A 52 -7.89 5.23 6.96
C GLN A 52 -7.33 6.35 6.07
N GLU A 53 -6.35 6.05 5.21
CA GLU A 53 -5.76 7.06 4.32
C GLU A 53 -6.79 7.56 3.30
N ALA A 54 -7.68 6.70 2.80
CA ALA A 54 -8.70 7.10 1.83
C ALA A 54 -9.80 8.01 2.41
N ALA A 55 -9.99 7.97 3.73
CA ALA A 55 -10.90 8.87 4.45
C ALA A 55 -10.32 10.28 4.62
N ASP A 56 -9.01 10.47 4.46
CA ASP A 56 -8.40 11.79 4.49
C ASP A 56 -8.60 12.50 3.14
N PRO A 57 -9.29 13.67 3.10
CA PRO A 57 -9.56 14.38 1.85
C PRO A 57 -8.30 14.95 1.17
N SER A 58 -7.16 15.02 1.86
CA SER A 58 -5.89 15.49 1.30
C SER A 58 -5.13 14.40 0.54
N VAL A 59 -5.56 13.13 0.63
CA VAL A 59 -4.88 12.01 -0.03
C VAL A 59 -5.30 11.91 -1.50
N ALA A 60 -4.32 12.08 -2.39
CA ALA A 60 -4.48 11.90 -3.83
C ALA A 60 -3.95 10.55 -4.35
N VAL A 61 -2.96 9.97 -3.67
CA VAL A 61 -2.30 8.72 -4.09
C VAL A 61 -2.07 7.82 -2.88
N ILE A 62 -2.38 6.53 -3.02
CA ILE A 62 -1.98 5.47 -2.09
C ILE A 62 -1.07 4.49 -2.84
N MET A 63 0.19 4.38 -2.39
CA MET A 63 1.19 3.49 -2.96
C MET A 63 1.39 2.25 -2.07
N LEU A 64 1.44 1.07 -2.69
CA LEU A 64 1.60 -0.23 -2.02
C LEU A 64 2.79 -1.01 -2.56
N ASP A 65 3.54 -1.69 -1.70
CA ASP A 65 4.48 -2.75 -2.08
C ASP A 65 3.86 -4.13 -1.80
N VAL A 66 3.69 -4.95 -2.83
CA VAL A 66 3.07 -6.28 -2.68
C VAL A 66 4.16 -7.33 -2.81
N VAL A 67 4.61 -7.88 -1.70
CA VAL A 67 5.61 -8.96 -1.67
C VAL A 67 4.87 -10.30 -1.62
N ILE A 68 5.20 -11.20 -2.55
CA ILE A 68 4.68 -12.58 -2.61
C ILE A 68 5.80 -13.58 -2.34
N GLY A 69 5.45 -14.86 -2.27
CA GLY A 69 6.37 -15.97 -2.01
C GLY A 69 6.07 -16.72 -0.72
N TYR A 70 6.97 -17.63 -0.38
CA TYR A 70 6.85 -18.45 0.83
C TYR A 70 6.84 -17.58 2.08
N GLY A 71 5.87 -17.83 2.97
CA GLY A 71 5.70 -17.06 4.21
C GLY A 71 4.94 -15.75 4.05
N ALA A 72 4.57 -15.34 2.83
CA ALA A 72 3.61 -14.26 2.62
C ALA A 72 2.17 -14.79 2.67
N HIS A 73 1.21 -13.87 2.72
CA HIS A 73 -0.21 -14.18 2.64
C HIS A 73 -0.51 -15.09 1.41
N PRO A 74 -1.40 -16.10 1.51
CA PRO A 74 -1.71 -17.00 0.40
C PRO A 74 -2.33 -16.31 -0.83
N ASP A 75 -3.02 -15.19 -0.61
CA ASP A 75 -3.60 -14.38 -1.69
C ASP A 75 -3.70 -12.90 -1.30
N PRO A 76 -2.59 -12.14 -1.30
CA PRO A 76 -2.61 -10.74 -0.88
C PRO A 76 -3.39 -9.86 -1.85
N ALA A 77 -3.43 -10.21 -3.14
CA ALA A 77 -4.15 -9.42 -4.13
C ALA A 77 -5.67 -9.46 -3.87
N ALA A 78 -6.25 -10.62 -3.57
CA ALA A 78 -7.67 -10.72 -3.29
C ALA A 78 -8.11 -9.81 -2.13
N GLU A 79 -7.42 -9.86 -0.99
CA GLU A 79 -7.77 -9.06 0.19
C GLU A 79 -7.50 -7.56 0.00
N LEU A 80 -6.33 -7.20 -0.55
CA LEU A 80 -5.99 -5.79 -0.76
C LEU A 80 -6.94 -5.14 -1.77
N THR A 81 -7.34 -5.86 -2.83
CA THR A 81 -8.29 -5.31 -3.82
C THR A 81 -9.69 -5.05 -3.24
N GLU A 82 -10.12 -5.81 -2.23
CA GLU A 82 -11.37 -5.53 -1.51
C GLU A 82 -11.31 -4.16 -0.80
N ALA A 83 -10.24 -3.91 -0.04
CA ALA A 83 -10.05 -2.63 0.64
C ALA A 83 -9.88 -1.46 -0.34
N ILE A 84 -9.14 -1.67 -1.43
CA ILE A 84 -8.93 -0.65 -2.48
C ILE A 84 -10.26 -0.26 -3.14
N ARG A 85 -11.12 -1.23 -3.50
CA ARG A 85 -12.43 -0.95 -4.10
C ARG A 85 -13.34 -0.18 -3.14
N LYS A 86 -13.35 -0.55 -1.86
CA LYS A 86 -14.10 0.17 -0.81
C LYS A 86 -13.60 1.60 -0.66
N ALA A 87 -12.29 1.80 -0.57
CA ALA A 87 -11.65 3.11 -0.48
C ALA A 87 -11.95 4.00 -1.70
N ALA A 88 -11.78 3.46 -2.90
CA ALA A 88 -12.08 4.18 -4.15
C ALA A 88 -13.56 4.57 -4.26
N ALA A 89 -14.48 3.67 -3.88
CA ALA A 89 -15.91 3.94 -3.90
C ALA A 89 -16.30 5.04 -2.88
N ALA A 90 -15.73 5.01 -1.67
CA ALA A 90 -15.97 6.02 -0.66
C ALA A 90 -15.48 7.41 -1.11
N ALA A 91 -14.24 7.50 -1.63
CA ALA A 91 -13.71 8.75 -2.17
C ALA A 91 -14.57 9.29 -3.33
N LYS A 92 -15.01 8.42 -4.24
CA LYS A 92 -15.87 8.79 -5.37
C LYS A 92 -17.23 9.32 -4.91
N ALA A 93 -17.82 8.74 -3.86
CA ALA A 93 -19.09 9.21 -3.29
C ALA A 93 -18.99 10.65 -2.75
N GLU A 94 -17.78 11.09 -2.38
CA GLU A 94 -17.46 12.45 -1.94
C GLU A 94 -16.98 13.36 -3.09
N GLY A 95 -17.02 12.89 -4.34
CA GLY A 95 -16.53 13.65 -5.50
C GLY A 95 -15.01 13.74 -5.59
N ARG A 96 -14.29 12.88 -4.87
CA ARG A 96 -12.82 12.78 -4.88
C ARG A 96 -12.37 11.58 -5.72
N GLU A 97 -11.13 11.62 -6.18
CA GLU A 97 -10.47 10.51 -6.85
C GLU A 97 -9.14 10.21 -6.13
N ILE A 98 -8.89 8.94 -5.84
CA ILE A 98 -7.64 8.47 -5.25
C ILE A 98 -7.01 7.48 -6.24
N LEU A 99 -5.78 7.75 -6.65
CA LEU A 99 -5.03 6.82 -7.48
C LEU A 99 -4.29 5.80 -6.63
N PHE A 100 -4.47 4.52 -6.96
CA PHE A 100 -3.75 3.43 -6.33
C PHE A 100 -2.58 3.01 -7.22
N VAL A 101 -1.38 2.97 -6.65
CA VAL A 101 -0.16 2.55 -7.34
C VAL A 101 0.45 1.39 -6.57
N ALA A 102 0.97 0.38 -7.26
CA ALA A 102 1.66 -0.70 -6.60
C ALA A 102 2.91 -1.16 -7.35
N SER A 103 3.76 -1.91 -6.66
CA SER A 103 4.75 -2.79 -7.31
C SER A 103 4.65 -4.17 -6.68
N VAL A 104 4.76 -5.23 -7.49
CA VAL A 104 4.74 -6.61 -7.01
C VAL A 104 6.17 -7.17 -7.02
N THR A 105 6.63 -7.66 -5.87
CA THR A 105 7.95 -8.28 -5.71
C THR A 105 7.77 -9.77 -5.47
N GLY A 106 8.35 -10.58 -6.35
CA GLY A 106 8.30 -12.04 -6.33
C GLY A 106 8.46 -12.59 -7.74
N THR A 107 8.09 -13.84 -7.93
CA THR A 107 8.31 -14.61 -9.16
C THR A 107 7.05 -15.34 -9.61
N GLU A 108 7.04 -15.83 -10.84
CA GLU A 108 5.94 -16.67 -11.32
C GLU A 108 5.90 -18.04 -10.64
N GLN A 109 7.00 -18.47 -10.01
CA GLN A 109 7.08 -19.75 -9.30
C GLN A 109 6.60 -19.68 -7.85
N ASP A 110 6.34 -18.47 -7.34
CA ASP A 110 5.79 -18.30 -6.01
C ASP A 110 4.33 -18.79 -5.95
N PRO A 111 3.86 -19.31 -4.79
CA PRO A 111 2.52 -19.89 -4.67
C PRO A 111 1.37 -18.99 -5.14
N GLN A 112 1.53 -17.67 -5.02
CA GLN A 112 0.54 -16.67 -5.40
C GLN A 112 0.52 -16.39 -6.92
N GLY A 113 1.66 -16.59 -7.59
CA GLY A 113 1.91 -16.25 -9.00
C GLY A 113 2.05 -14.74 -9.25
N LEU A 114 3.19 -14.29 -9.78
CA LEU A 114 3.45 -12.88 -10.09
C LEU A 114 2.43 -12.30 -11.08
N THR A 115 2.17 -13.00 -12.18
CA THR A 115 1.23 -12.55 -13.24
C THR A 115 -0.18 -12.45 -12.68
N ARG A 116 -0.66 -13.53 -12.04
CA ARG A 116 -1.99 -13.57 -11.39
C ARG A 116 -2.18 -12.44 -10.37
N THR A 117 -1.19 -12.22 -9.51
CA THR A 117 -1.22 -11.14 -8.49
C THR A 117 -1.31 -9.77 -9.16
N THR A 118 -0.51 -9.54 -10.20
CA THR A 118 -0.47 -8.28 -10.95
C THR A 118 -1.80 -8.00 -11.64
N GLU A 119 -2.34 -8.97 -12.39
CA GLU A 119 -3.60 -8.83 -13.11
C GLU A 119 -4.78 -8.59 -12.16
N THR A 120 -4.79 -9.26 -11.00
CA THR A 120 -5.83 -9.07 -9.98
C THR A 120 -5.84 -7.63 -9.45
N LEU A 121 -4.67 -7.06 -9.16
CA LEU A 121 -4.53 -5.67 -8.73
C LEU A 121 -4.95 -4.70 -9.84
N GLN A 122 -4.51 -4.93 -11.08
CA GLN A 122 -4.87 -4.09 -12.23
C GLN A 122 -6.38 -4.10 -12.50
N ALA A 123 -7.03 -5.26 -12.38
CA ALA A 123 -8.49 -5.39 -12.51
C ALA A 123 -9.27 -4.66 -11.40
N ALA A 124 -8.61 -4.27 -10.30
CA ALA A 124 -9.17 -3.42 -9.26
C ALA A 124 -8.89 -1.92 -9.46
N GLY A 125 -8.24 -1.54 -10.57
CA GLY A 125 -7.89 -0.15 -10.88
C GLY A 125 -6.52 0.29 -10.34
N VAL A 126 -5.67 -0.63 -9.91
CA VAL A 126 -4.32 -0.31 -9.41
C VAL A 126 -3.33 -0.18 -10.57
N HIS A 127 -2.57 0.92 -10.59
CA HIS A 127 -1.44 1.09 -11.48
C HIS A 127 -0.23 0.28 -10.99
N VAL A 128 -0.07 -0.96 -11.48
CA VAL A 128 1.04 -1.83 -11.10
C VAL A 128 2.29 -1.54 -11.93
N MET A 129 3.34 -1.04 -11.28
CA MET A 129 4.64 -0.73 -11.86
C MET A 129 5.63 -1.88 -11.65
N LYS A 130 6.67 -1.94 -12.50
CA LYS A 130 7.69 -3.00 -12.49
C LYS A 130 8.63 -2.97 -11.27
N SER A 131 8.68 -1.86 -10.54
CA SER A 131 9.52 -1.71 -9.35
C SER A 131 8.99 -0.64 -8.41
N ASN A 132 9.41 -0.69 -7.15
CA ASN A 132 9.10 0.34 -6.16
C ASN A 132 9.56 1.73 -6.64
N ALA A 133 10.74 1.84 -7.27
CA ALA A 133 11.27 3.10 -7.78
C ALA A 133 10.39 3.70 -8.89
N MET A 134 9.83 2.86 -9.77
CA MET A 134 8.88 3.32 -10.79
C MET A 134 7.55 3.75 -10.16
N ALA A 135 7.04 2.99 -9.19
CA ALA A 135 5.84 3.34 -8.43
C ALA A 135 5.99 4.68 -7.71
N SER A 136 7.11 4.90 -7.01
CA SER A 136 7.38 6.17 -6.32
C SER A 136 7.53 7.35 -7.29
N ARG A 137 8.14 7.15 -8.46
CA ARG A 137 8.22 8.18 -9.51
C ARG A 137 6.84 8.55 -10.04
N LEU A 138 6.00 7.57 -10.33
CA LEU A 138 4.63 7.81 -10.78
C LEU A 138 3.83 8.58 -9.73
N ALA A 139 3.89 8.14 -8.47
CA ALA A 139 3.25 8.85 -7.35
C ALA A 139 3.72 10.31 -7.26
N GLY A 140 5.03 10.55 -7.39
CA GLY A 140 5.61 11.88 -7.41
C GLY A 140 5.10 12.76 -8.56
N TYR A 141 4.92 12.22 -9.76
CA TYR A 141 4.37 12.97 -10.91
C TYR A 141 2.88 13.29 -10.77
N ILE A 142 2.12 12.48 -10.04
CA ILE A 142 0.69 12.72 -9.82
C ILE A 142 0.46 13.91 -8.89
N ILE A 143 1.32 14.08 -7.88
CA ILE A 143 1.15 15.08 -6.81
C ILE A 143 2.00 16.34 -7.00
N SER A 144 2.75 16.43 -8.10
CA SER A 144 3.64 17.56 -8.44
C SER A 144 2.95 18.64 -9.24
#